data_AF-A0AA47MDL9-F1
#
_entry.id   AF-A0AA47MDL9-F1
#
_cell.length_a   1.000
_cell.length_b   1.000
_cell.length_c   1.000
_cell.angle_alpha   90.00
_cell.angle_beta   90.00
_cell.angle_gamma   90.00
#
_symmetry.space_group_name_H-M   'P 1'
#
loop_
_entity.id
_entity.type
_entity.pdbx_description
1 polymer ?
#
loop_
_entity_poly.entity_id
_entity_poly.type
_entity_poly.pdbx_seq_one_letter_code
_entity_poly.pdbx_strand_id
1 'polypeptide(L)'
;MAAEPTREWSDEQLKSDDLPKKDIIKFIQDNAANSFLAEHKLMGNIKNVAKTAKKEQLMIAYSQLFETKKFKGTEPIEEVTEQVKTVKLEDDKDKDIKTEVVDEGPPKYFKSVLKKGDKTNFPKKGENVSCWYTGSLEDGTVFDTNIPTTARKKKQTKPLSFKIGMGRVIRGWDEAILTMSKGETAKLEIEPEWAYGRKGLPESKIPPNAKLIFEVELVAVD
;
A
#
# COMPACT_ATOMS: atom_id res chain seq x y z
N MET A 1 -0.59 0.87 -3.66
CA MET A 1 -0.13 2.23 -3.96
C MET A 1 1.38 2.14 -4.02
N ALA A 2 1.95 2.32 -5.20
CA ALA A 2 3.39 2.30 -5.34
C ALA A 2 3.91 3.57 -4.68
N ALA A 3 5.00 3.45 -3.92
CA ALA A 3 5.72 4.62 -3.49
C ALA A 3 6.02 5.46 -4.74
N GLU A 4 5.62 6.74 -4.73
CA GLU A 4 6.09 7.67 -5.74
C GLU A 4 7.63 7.61 -5.67
N PRO A 5 8.30 7.11 -6.72
CA PRO A 5 9.74 7.06 -6.76
C PRO A 5 10.25 8.47 -6.49
N THR A 6 11.31 8.63 -5.71
CA THR A 6 11.96 9.94 -5.60
C THR A 6 12.66 10.26 -6.92
N ARG A 7 12.62 11.52 -7.37
CA ARG A 7 13.39 11.93 -8.57
C ARG A 7 14.88 11.71 -8.28
N GLU A 8 15.47 10.65 -8.83
CA GLU A 8 16.90 10.35 -8.71
C GLU A 8 17.76 11.34 -9.51
N TRP A 9 17.22 11.87 -10.61
CA TRP A 9 17.92 12.82 -11.46
C TRP A 9 17.09 14.08 -11.73
N SER A 10 17.75 15.23 -11.64
CA SER A 10 17.23 16.53 -12.07
C SER A 10 17.30 16.66 -13.60
N ASP A 11 16.47 17.53 -14.20
CA ASP A 11 16.44 17.79 -15.65
C ASP A 11 17.81 18.15 -16.23
N GLU A 12 18.66 18.85 -15.46
CA GLU A 12 20.04 19.18 -15.85
C GLU A 12 20.97 17.96 -15.90
N GLN A 13 20.80 17.00 -14.97
CA GLN A 13 21.57 15.77 -14.96
C GLN A 13 21.13 14.83 -16.09
N LEU A 14 19.83 14.74 -16.36
CA LEU A 14 19.27 13.97 -17.48
C LEU A 14 19.78 14.47 -18.84
N LYS A 15 20.06 15.77 -18.94
CA LYS A 15 20.67 16.40 -20.13
C LYS A 15 22.17 16.15 -20.24
N SER A 16 22.87 15.90 -19.13
CA SER A 16 24.31 15.65 -19.12
C SER A 16 24.67 14.31 -19.77
N ASP A 17 25.77 14.26 -20.53
CA ASP A 17 26.21 13.04 -21.23
C ASP A 17 26.71 11.93 -20.29
N ASP A 18 27.02 12.26 -19.04
CA ASP A 18 27.43 11.35 -17.98
C ASP A 18 26.39 10.29 -17.62
N LEU A 19 25.10 10.54 -17.87
CA LEU A 19 24.04 9.59 -17.54
C LEU A 19 23.80 8.58 -18.69
N PRO A 20 24.06 7.28 -18.46
CA PRO A 20 23.80 6.24 -19.45
C PRO A 20 22.31 6.07 -19.67
N LYS A 21 21.91 6.06 -20.95
CA LYS A 21 20.50 5.86 -21.39
C LYS A 21 19.87 4.61 -20.77
N LYS A 22 20.67 3.57 -20.53
CA LYS A 22 20.22 2.28 -19.97
C LYS A 22 19.70 2.43 -18.54
N ASP A 23 20.31 3.26 -17.72
CA ASP A 23 19.89 3.48 -16.34
C ASP A 23 18.59 4.27 -16.27
N ILE A 24 18.44 5.29 -17.13
CA ILE A 24 17.18 6.04 -17.27
C ILE A 24 16.05 5.10 -17.71
N ILE A 25 16.29 4.25 -18.72
CA ILE A 25 15.30 3.26 -19.18
C ILE A 25 14.97 2.27 -18.07
N LYS A 26 15.98 1.75 -17.36
CA LYS A 26 15.78 0.80 -16.27
C LYS A 26 14.94 1.40 -15.15
N PHE A 27 15.23 2.64 -14.77
CA PHE A 27 14.45 3.36 -13.76
C PHE A 27 13.00 3.56 -14.21
N ILE A 28 12.79 4.04 -15.44
CA ILE A 28 11.43 4.22 -15.97
C ILE A 28 10.71 2.87 -16.05
N GLN A 29 11.34 1.79 -16.50
CA GLN A 29 10.72 0.45 -16.54
C GLN A 29 10.39 -0.13 -15.16
N ASP A 30 11.21 0.16 -14.16
CA ASP A 30 11.02 -0.32 -12.80
C ASP A 30 9.85 0.41 -12.11
N ASN A 31 9.71 1.71 -12.41
CA ASN A 31 8.84 2.63 -11.68
C ASN A 31 7.59 3.10 -12.45
N ALA A 32 7.59 3.05 -13.78
CA ALA A 32 6.45 3.47 -14.60
C ALA A 32 5.44 2.34 -14.81
N ALA A 33 4.20 2.73 -15.04
CA ALA A 33 3.15 1.79 -15.35
C ALA A 33 3.27 1.23 -16.78
N ASN A 34 2.72 0.05 -17.03
CA ASN A 34 2.89 -0.65 -18.31
C ASN A 34 2.30 0.15 -19.48
N SER A 35 1.20 0.88 -19.28
CA SER A 35 0.65 1.75 -20.33
C SER A 35 1.53 2.96 -20.60
N PHE A 36 2.20 3.52 -19.58
CA PHE A 36 3.19 4.57 -19.78
C PHE A 36 4.40 4.07 -20.59
N LEU A 37 4.87 2.86 -20.28
CA LEU A 37 5.93 2.20 -21.04
C LEU A 37 5.51 1.90 -22.47
N ALA A 38 4.25 1.54 -22.70
CA ALA A 38 3.70 1.33 -24.04
C ALA A 38 3.61 2.64 -24.83
N GLU A 39 3.11 3.72 -24.22
CA GLU A 39 2.95 5.06 -24.80
C GLU A 39 4.30 5.62 -25.28
N HIS A 40 5.35 5.46 -24.46
CA HIS A 40 6.70 5.91 -24.79
C HIS A 40 7.57 4.87 -25.52
N LYS A 41 7.02 3.71 -25.90
CA LYS A 41 7.74 2.58 -26.52
C LYS A 41 8.99 2.14 -25.73
N LEU A 42 8.92 2.25 -24.42
CA LEU A 42 9.96 1.84 -23.48
C LEU A 42 9.73 0.41 -22.97
N MET A 43 8.73 -0.30 -23.48
CA MET A 43 8.45 -1.69 -23.13
C MET A 43 9.44 -2.66 -23.81
N GLY A 44 9.98 -3.61 -23.04
CA GLY A 44 10.87 -4.66 -23.55
C GLY A 44 12.32 -4.53 -23.08
N ASN A 45 13.25 -5.20 -23.77
CA ASN A 45 14.63 -5.32 -23.28
C ASN A 45 15.37 -3.98 -23.34
N ILE A 46 15.94 -3.54 -22.20
CA ILE A 46 16.69 -2.29 -22.02
C ILE A 46 17.75 -2.10 -23.13
N LYS A 47 18.44 -3.17 -23.55
CA LYS A 47 19.46 -3.09 -24.60
C LYS A 47 18.89 -2.75 -25.98
N ASN A 48 17.66 -3.17 -26.26
CA ASN A 48 16.98 -2.90 -27.52
C ASN A 48 16.36 -1.50 -27.48
N VAL A 49 15.66 -1.18 -26.38
CA VAL A 49 15.08 0.15 -26.15
C VAL A 49 16.15 1.24 -26.20
N ALA A 50 17.34 1.02 -25.63
CA ALA A 50 18.44 1.99 -25.69
C ALA A 50 19.02 2.22 -27.10
N LYS A 51 18.79 1.32 -28.06
CA LYS A 51 19.20 1.47 -29.46
C LYS A 51 18.18 2.29 -30.26
N THR A 52 16.90 2.17 -29.94
CA THR A 52 15.80 2.85 -30.64
C THR A 52 15.41 4.19 -29.99
N ALA A 53 15.53 4.33 -28.67
CA ALA A 53 15.12 5.52 -27.93
C ALA A 53 16.21 6.61 -27.93
N LYS A 54 15.82 7.83 -28.32
CA LYS A 54 16.67 9.03 -28.23
C LYS A 54 16.77 9.50 -26.78
N LYS A 55 17.91 10.11 -26.42
CA LYS A 55 18.14 10.60 -25.04
C LYS A 55 17.02 11.55 -24.62
N GLU A 56 16.68 12.50 -25.47
CA GLU A 56 15.61 13.49 -25.24
C GLU A 56 14.24 12.87 -24.98
N GLN A 57 13.90 11.78 -25.69
CA GLN A 57 12.66 11.04 -25.45
C GLN A 57 12.62 10.39 -24.07
N LEU A 58 13.77 9.92 -23.57
CA LEU A 58 13.89 9.37 -22.21
C LEU A 58 13.75 10.46 -21.14
N MET A 59 14.25 11.67 -21.40
CA MET A 59 14.10 12.83 -20.50
C MET A 59 12.63 13.22 -20.36
N ILE A 60 11.95 13.35 -21.50
CA ILE A 60 10.53 13.72 -21.56
C ILE A 60 9.68 12.66 -20.86
N ALA A 61 9.92 11.38 -21.17
CA ALA A 61 9.24 10.27 -20.50
C ALA A 61 9.50 10.27 -18.99
N TYR A 62 10.73 10.53 -18.54
CA TYR A 62 11.01 10.64 -17.12
C TYR A 62 10.28 11.82 -16.47
N SER A 63 10.29 13.02 -17.06
CA SER A 63 9.60 14.17 -16.48
C SER A 63 8.07 13.97 -16.46
N GLN A 64 7.51 13.47 -17.56
CA GLN A 64 6.08 13.17 -17.68
C GLN A 64 5.63 12.05 -16.74
N LEU A 65 6.47 11.05 -16.47
CA LEU A 65 6.17 10.00 -15.50
C LEU A 65 5.84 10.62 -14.12
N PHE A 66 6.63 11.62 -13.70
CA PHE A 66 6.45 12.31 -12.43
C PHE A 66 5.34 13.36 -12.46
N GLU A 67 5.14 14.05 -13.58
CA GLU A 67 4.09 15.04 -13.73
C GLU A 67 2.70 14.40 -13.80
N THR A 68 2.58 13.29 -14.53
CA THR A 68 1.32 12.54 -14.70
C THR A 68 1.05 11.55 -13.58
N LYS A 69 2.05 11.28 -12.72
CA LYS A 69 2.01 10.26 -11.67
C LYS A 69 1.58 8.87 -12.19
N LYS A 70 1.88 8.55 -13.46
CA LYS A 70 1.63 7.24 -14.10
C LYS A 70 2.65 6.19 -13.64
N PHE A 71 2.85 6.09 -12.33
CA PHE A 71 3.73 5.12 -11.70
C PHE A 71 3.09 3.73 -11.69
N LYS A 72 3.95 2.72 -11.65
CA LYS A 72 3.55 1.31 -11.65
C LYS A 72 2.53 1.05 -10.54
N GLY A 73 1.30 0.71 -10.89
CA GLY A 73 0.23 0.44 -9.92
C GLY A 73 -0.78 1.58 -9.69
N THR A 74 -0.77 2.63 -10.52
CA THR A 74 -1.89 3.61 -10.61
C THR A 74 -2.87 3.32 -11.74
N GLU A 75 -2.66 2.25 -12.51
CA GLU A 75 -3.57 1.88 -13.59
C GLU A 75 -4.67 0.92 -13.09
N PRO A 76 -5.94 1.20 -13.41
CA PRO A 76 -7.03 0.27 -13.14
C PRO A 76 -6.80 -1.02 -13.93
N ILE A 77 -6.92 -2.13 -13.23
CA ILE A 77 -7.10 -3.49 -13.76
C ILE A 77 -8.44 -3.58 -14.48
N GLU A 78 -8.56 -2.93 -15.63
CA GLU A 78 -9.46 -3.34 -16.69
C GLU A 78 -8.61 -4.05 -17.75
N GLU A 79 -9.13 -5.17 -18.25
CA GLU A 79 -8.52 -6.05 -19.26
C GLU A 79 -7.63 -7.21 -18.76
N VAL A 80 -8.10 -7.97 -17.77
CA VAL A 80 -7.94 -9.45 -17.81
C VAL A 80 -9.20 -10.13 -17.23
N THR A 81 -10.37 -9.86 -17.80
CA THR A 81 -11.60 -10.63 -17.50
C THR A 81 -12.13 -11.29 -18.76
N GLU A 82 -11.38 -12.25 -19.27
CA GLU A 82 -11.99 -13.28 -20.11
C GLU A 82 -11.52 -14.65 -19.63
N GLN A 83 -12.50 -15.43 -19.14
CA GLN A 83 -12.42 -16.83 -18.68
C GLN A 83 -11.97 -16.89 -17.20
N VAL A 84 -12.79 -17.24 -16.22
CA VAL A 84 -13.45 -18.56 -16.06
C VAL A 84 -14.76 -18.45 -15.27
N LYS A 85 -15.77 -19.15 -15.80
CA LYS A 85 -17.11 -19.42 -15.25
C LYS A 85 -17.07 -20.41 -14.07
N THR A 86 -18.02 -20.24 -13.14
CA THR A 86 -18.67 -21.27 -12.26
C THR A 86 -17.76 -21.88 -11.16
N VAL A 87 -18.14 -22.09 -9.88
CA VAL A 87 -19.31 -22.72 -9.27
C VAL A 87 -19.41 -22.36 -7.74
N LYS A 88 -20.66 -22.25 -7.26
CA LYS A 88 -21.34 -22.35 -5.93
C LYS A 88 -20.61 -22.39 -4.55
N LEU A 89 -21.43 -21.92 -3.58
CA LEU A 89 -21.32 -21.80 -2.12
C LEU A 89 -21.25 -23.12 -1.32
N GLU A 90 -21.06 -22.93 0.01
CA GLU A 90 -21.35 -23.78 1.20
C GLU A 90 -20.12 -24.50 1.78
N ASP A 91 -19.91 -24.72 3.09
CA ASP A 91 -20.18 -24.10 4.40
C ASP A 91 -19.37 -24.98 5.41
N ASP A 92 -18.95 -24.39 6.53
CA ASP A 92 -18.64 -25.02 7.84
C ASP A 92 -17.34 -25.84 8.13
N LYS A 93 -16.76 -25.43 9.27
CA LYS A 93 -16.02 -26.15 10.35
C LYS A 93 -14.54 -26.58 10.24
N ASP A 94 -13.77 -25.90 11.10
CA ASP A 94 -12.67 -26.34 11.97
C ASP A 94 -11.90 -27.63 11.63
N LYS A 95 -10.59 -27.48 11.36
CA LYS A 95 -9.47 -27.98 12.19
C LYS A 95 -8.09 -27.83 11.52
N ASP A 96 -7.16 -27.28 12.29
CA ASP A 96 -5.74 -27.63 12.37
C ASP A 96 -4.97 -28.02 11.08
N ILE A 97 -4.43 -27.06 10.31
CA ILE A 97 -3.39 -27.38 9.31
C ILE A 97 -2.29 -26.31 9.26
N LYS A 98 -1.05 -26.77 9.49
CA LYS A 98 0.21 -26.12 9.11
C LYS A 98 0.33 -26.12 7.58
N THR A 99 0.31 -24.99 6.89
CA THR A 99 0.73 -24.91 5.46
C THR A 99 0.97 -23.43 5.16
N GLU A 100 2.24 -23.02 5.01
CA GLU A 100 2.87 -22.63 3.74
C GLU A 100 2.25 -21.37 3.12
N VAL A 101 3.16 -20.42 2.88
CA VAL A 101 3.02 -19.21 2.08
C VAL A 101 2.15 -19.44 0.83
N VAL A 102 0.89 -19.02 0.88
CA VAL A 102 0.03 -18.98 -0.30
C VAL A 102 0.14 -17.61 -0.95
N ASP A 103 0.74 -17.64 -2.12
CA ASP A 103 0.67 -16.68 -3.23
C ASP A 103 -0.79 -16.23 -3.46
N GLU A 104 -1.20 -15.08 -2.91
CA GLU A 104 -2.54 -14.49 -3.10
C GLU A 104 -2.44 -12.99 -3.44
N GLY A 105 -1.96 -12.70 -4.65
CA GLY A 105 -2.11 -11.39 -5.28
C GLY A 105 -1.42 -10.20 -4.58
N PRO A 106 -1.42 -9.03 -5.21
CA PRO A 106 -0.83 -7.83 -4.63
C PRO A 106 -1.60 -7.46 -3.34
N PRO A 107 -0.89 -7.01 -2.29
CA PRO A 107 -1.52 -6.58 -1.05
C PRO A 107 -2.57 -5.50 -1.33
N LYS A 108 -3.83 -5.77 -0.95
CA LYS A 108 -4.98 -4.86 -1.12
C LYS A 108 -5.04 -3.81 0.00
N TYR A 109 -3.88 -3.44 0.49
CA TYR A 109 -3.69 -2.35 1.43
C TYR A 109 -2.45 -1.59 1.04
N PHE A 110 -2.41 -0.33 1.43
CA PHE A 110 -1.24 0.49 1.31
C PHE A 110 -0.85 1.06 2.66
N LYS A 111 0.45 1.12 2.91
CA LYS A 111 1.03 1.74 4.09
C LYS A 111 1.93 2.89 3.67
N SER A 112 1.68 4.07 4.22
CA SER A 112 2.62 5.19 4.24
C SER A 112 3.11 5.44 5.65
N VAL A 113 4.43 5.41 5.85
CA VAL A 113 5.03 5.75 7.14
C VAL A 113 5.11 7.27 7.26
N LEU A 114 4.32 7.86 8.16
CA LEU A 114 4.36 9.30 8.45
C LEU A 114 5.50 9.64 9.39
N LYS A 115 5.67 8.82 10.43
CA LYS A 115 6.71 8.96 11.43
C LYS A 115 7.42 7.64 11.60
N LYS A 116 8.72 7.64 11.34
CA LYS A 116 9.56 6.44 11.52
C LYS A 116 9.64 6.13 13.02
N GLY A 117 9.40 4.86 13.36
CA GLY A 117 9.62 4.34 14.71
C GLY A 117 11.08 3.95 14.94
N ASP A 118 11.28 3.07 15.91
CA ASP A 118 12.60 2.59 16.32
C ASP A 118 13.27 1.69 15.28
N LYS A 119 12.51 1.16 14.30
CA LYS A 119 12.98 0.21 13.26
C LYS A 119 13.68 -1.05 13.78
N THR A 120 13.67 -1.30 15.09
CA THR A 120 14.27 -2.48 15.71
C THR A 120 13.21 -3.43 16.23
N ASN A 121 12.19 -2.89 16.91
CA ASN A 121 11.11 -3.68 17.48
C ASN A 121 9.92 -3.75 16.53
N PHE A 122 9.81 -4.83 15.76
CA PHE A 122 8.65 -5.16 14.95
C PHE A 122 7.79 -6.20 15.68
N PRO A 123 6.46 -6.06 15.68
CA PRO A 123 5.58 -7.04 16.29
C PRO A 123 5.57 -8.33 15.47
N LYS A 124 5.49 -9.46 16.17
CA LYS A 124 5.44 -10.80 15.56
C LYS A 124 4.04 -11.37 15.64
N LYS A 125 3.74 -12.32 14.77
CA LYS A 125 2.48 -13.06 14.77
C LYS A 125 2.23 -13.66 16.16
N GLY A 126 1.15 -13.25 16.82
CA GLY A 126 0.71 -13.69 18.14
C GLY A 126 1.08 -12.78 19.32
N GLU A 127 1.92 -11.77 19.09
CA GLU A 127 2.32 -10.77 20.10
C GLU A 127 1.19 -9.79 20.38
N ASN A 128 1.25 -9.16 21.56
CA ASN A 128 0.29 -8.17 21.98
C ASN A 128 0.79 -6.77 21.58
N VAL A 129 0.08 -6.11 20.68
CA VAL A 129 0.40 -4.75 20.24
C VAL A 129 -0.53 -3.75 20.90
N SER A 130 0.03 -2.60 21.29
CA SER A 130 -0.71 -1.46 21.80
C SER A 130 -0.56 -0.29 20.82
N CYS A 131 -1.66 0.18 20.24
CA CYS A 131 -1.62 1.29 19.29
C CYS A 131 -2.76 2.29 19.48
N TRP A 132 -2.49 3.52 19.03
CA TRP A 132 -3.52 4.52 18.79
C TRP A 132 -3.92 4.47 17.34
N TYR A 133 -5.19 4.76 17.05
CA TYR A 133 -5.63 4.85 15.68
C TYR A 133 -6.79 5.81 15.48
N THR A 134 -6.91 6.31 14.26
CA THR A 134 -8.07 7.05 13.75
C THR A 134 -8.43 6.51 12.38
N GLY A 135 -9.64 5.97 12.25
CA GLY A 135 -10.24 5.51 11.01
C GLY A 135 -11.16 6.56 10.39
N SER A 136 -10.89 6.91 9.14
CA SER A 136 -11.68 7.81 8.31
C SER A 136 -11.99 7.18 6.96
N LEU A 137 -13.12 7.59 6.38
CA LEU A 137 -13.47 7.25 4.99
C LEU A 137 -12.66 8.12 4.02
N GLU A 138 -12.70 7.79 2.72
CA GLU A 138 -12.07 8.61 1.67
C GLU A 138 -12.59 10.05 1.63
N ASP A 139 -13.83 10.27 2.03
CA ASP A 139 -14.45 11.60 2.16
C ASP A 139 -13.90 12.40 3.37
N GLY A 140 -13.01 11.82 4.17
CA GLY A 140 -12.46 12.42 5.40
C GLY A 140 -13.37 12.27 6.62
N THR A 141 -14.55 11.68 6.46
CA THR A 141 -15.45 11.37 7.58
C THR A 141 -14.80 10.34 8.52
N VAL A 142 -14.48 10.76 9.74
CA VAL A 142 -13.95 9.88 10.80
C VAL A 142 -15.08 9.00 11.33
N PHE A 143 -14.96 7.68 11.15
CA PHE A 143 -15.96 6.72 11.61
C PHE A 143 -15.56 6.07 12.94
N ASP A 144 -14.27 5.98 13.25
CA ASP A 144 -13.78 5.40 14.50
C ASP A 144 -12.46 6.04 14.92
N THR A 145 -12.26 6.28 16.22
CA THR A 145 -10.98 6.78 16.73
C THR A 145 -10.80 6.38 18.19
N ASN A 146 -9.60 5.91 18.51
CA ASN A 146 -9.20 5.65 19.89
C ASN A 146 -8.31 6.78 20.46
N ILE A 147 -8.06 7.84 19.69
CA ILE A 147 -7.22 8.95 20.16
C ILE A 147 -8.01 9.82 21.15
N PRO A 148 -7.47 10.11 22.35
CA PRO A 148 -8.17 10.93 23.33
C PRO A 148 -8.27 12.38 22.85
N THR A 149 -9.49 12.82 22.55
CA THR A 149 -9.79 14.18 22.06
C THR A 149 -9.71 15.28 23.13
N THR A 150 -9.57 14.91 24.41
CA THR A 150 -9.48 15.88 25.52
C THR A 150 -8.39 15.50 26.52
N ALA A 151 -7.71 16.51 27.09
CA ALA A 151 -6.66 16.32 28.10
C ALA A 151 -7.15 15.56 29.35
N ARG A 152 -8.44 15.68 29.70
CA ARG A 152 -9.07 14.90 30.78
C ARG A 152 -9.21 13.41 30.41
N LYS A 153 -9.62 13.09 29.17
CA LYS A 153 -9.66 11.70 28.68
C LYS A 153 -8.27 11.08 28.53
N LYS A 154 -7.25 11.86 28.16
CA LYS A 154 -5.87 11.37 27.97
C LYS A 154 -5.29 10.64 29.20
N LYS A 155 -5.74 10.96 30.42
CA LYS A 155 -5.31 10.27 31.66
C LYS A 155 -6.05 8.94 31.92
N GLN A 156 -7.20 8.71 31.31
CA GLN A 156 -8.02 7.49 31.47
C GLN A 156 -8.02 6.60 30.23
N THR A 157 -7.74 7.16 29.05
CA THR A 157 -7.74 6.44 27.78
C THR A 157 -6.46 5.61 27.65
N LYS A 158 -6.63 4.33 27.38
CA LYS A 158 -5.53 3.37 27.15
C LYS A 158 -5.43 3.05 25.66
N PRO A 159 -4.22 2.80 25.13
CA PRO A 159 -4.04 2.38 23.76
C PRO A 159 -4.78 1.06 23.50
N LEU A 160 -5.27 0.86 22.28
CA LEU A 160 -5.97 -0.36 21.92
C LEU A 160 -4.95 -1.49 21.93
N SER A 161 -5.18 -2.48 22.78
CA SER A 161 -4.29 -3.63 22.96
C SER A 161 -4.93 -4.87 22.35
N PHE A 162 -4.29 -5.49 21.37
CA PHE A 162 -4.79 -6.71 20.72
C PHE A 162 -3.65 -7.62 20.25
N LYS A 163 -3.96 -8.88 19.99
CA LYS A 163 -2.98 -9.83 19.44
C LYS A 163 -2.94 -9.72 17.92
N ILE A 164 -1.78 -9.36 17.38
CA ILE A 164 -1.56 -9.27 15.94
C ILE A 164 -1.35 -10.67 15.34
N GLY A 165 -1.67 -10.88 14.08
CA GLY A 165 -1.39 -12.15 13.41
C GLY A 165 -2.42 -13.26 13.66
N MET A 166 -3.52 -12.95 14.37
CA MET A 166 -4.50 -13.93 14.83
C MET A 166 -5.89 -13.71 14.22
N GLY A 167 -6.02 -12.84 13.20
CA GLY A 167 -7.31 -12.51 12.59
C GLY A 167 -8.27 -11.81 13.57
N ARG A 168 -7.73 -11.17 14.62
CA ARG A 168 -8.50 -10.35 15.57
C ARG A 168 -8.93 -9.00 14.99
N VAL A 169 -8.23 -8.57 13.96
CA VAL A 169 -8.46 -7.33 13.21
C VAL A 169 -8.58 -7.65 11.72
N ILE A 170 -9.01 -6.67 10.93
CA ILE A 170 -9.12 -6.81 9.48
C ILE A 170 -7.76 -7.20 8.86
N ARG A 171 -7.78 -7.98 7.78
CA ARG A 171 -6.55 -8.55 7.15
C ARG A 171 -5.52 -7.45 6.82
N GLY A 172 -5.99 -6.29 6.35
CA GLY A 172 -5.11 -5.15 6.07
C GLY A 172 -4.40 -4.59 7.30
N TRP A 173 -5.02 -4.61 8.48
CA TRP A 173 -4.36 -4.23 9.74
C TRP A 173 -3.34 -5.26 10.18
N ASP A 174 -3.70 -6.54 10.08
CA ASP A 174 -2.85 -7.65 10.49
C ASP A 174 -1.51 -7.60 9.75
N GLU A 175 -1.56 -7.46 8.43
CA GLU A 175 -0.37 -7.38 7.57
C GLU A 175 0.38 -6.04 7.72
N ALA A 176 -0.36 -4.92 7.81
CA ALA A 176 0.28 -3.61 7.89
C ALA A 176 1.07 -3.41 9.20
N ILE A 177 0.48 -3.78 10.34
CA ILE A 177 1.07 -3.53 11.67
C ILE A 177 2.28 -4.45 11.90
N LEU A 178 2.29 -5.67 11.32
CA LEU A 178 3.48 -6.54 11.32
C LEU A 178 4.72 -5.86 10.69
N THR A 179 4.50 -4.93 9.75
CA THR A 179 5.59 -4.16 9.13
C THR A 179 5.94 -2.87 9.86
N MET A 180 5.22 -2.51 10.93
CA MET A 180 5.45 -1.28 11.69
C MET A 180 6.43 -1.53 12.83
N SER A 181 7.27 -0.54 13.11
CA SER A 181 8.17 -0.56 14.26
C SER A 181 7.57 0.15 15.47
N LYS A 182 8.00 -0.21 16.68
CA LYS A 182 7.57 0.48 17.91
C LYS A 182 7.85 1.99 17.80
N GLY A 183 6.85 2.81 18.11
CA GLY A 183 6.89 4.27 17.98
C GLY A 183 6.63 4.79 16.56
N GLU A 184 6.35 3.92 15.59
CA GLU A 184 6.03 4.29 14.21
C GLU A 184 4.58 4.79 14.11
N THR A 185 4.40 5.89 13.37
CA THR A 185 3.09 6.35 12.92
C THR A 185 2.98 6.12 11.43
N ALA A 186 1.97 5.38 10.99
CA ALA A 186 1.73 5.09 9.59
C ALA A 186 0.26 5.28 9.24
N LYS A 187 0.02 5.77 8.02
CA LYS A 187 -1.29 5.83 7.39
C LYS A 187 -1.48 4.57 6.55
N LEU A 188 -2.54 3.85 6.85
CA LEU A 188 -2.96 2.62 6.22
C LEU A 188 -4.19 2.91 5.39
N GLU A 189 -4.16 2.56 4.12
CA GLU A 189 -5.29 2.67 3.21
C GLU A 189 -5.67 1.26 2.80
N ILE A 190 -6.82 0.80 3.26
CA ILE A 190 -7.23 -0.59 3.15
C ILE A 190 -8.45 -0.64 2.25
N GLU A 191 -8.32 -1.40 1.16
CA GLU A 191 -9.42 -1.65 0.25
C GLU A 191 -10.53 -2.40 0.98
N PRO A 192 -11.80 -2.20 0.58
CA PRO A 192 -12.93 -2.87 1.23
C PRO A 192 -12.73 -4.38 1.32
N GLU A 193 -12.14 -5.02 0.31
CA GLU A 193 -11.89 -6.48 0.29
C GLU A 193 -11.05 -7.00 1.47
N TRP A 194 -10.14 -6.19 2.00
CA TRP A 194 -9.31 -6.52 3.17
C TRP A 194 -9.77 -5.80 4.45
N ALA A 195 -10.95 -5.16 4.39
CA ALA A 195 -11.66 -4.50 5.47
C ALA A 195 -13.06 -5.13 5.68
N TYR A 196 -14.14 -4.41 5.31
CA TYR A 196 -15.55 -4.83 5.53
C TYR A 196 -16.28 -5.29 4.24
N GLY A 197 -15.56 -5.34 3.12
CA GLY A 197 -16.00 -5.85 1.82
C GLY A 197 -17.19 -5.10 1.22
N ARG A 198 -17.90 -5.80 0.34
CA ARG A 198 -19.15 -5.34 -0.29
C ARG A 198 -20.29 -5.10 0.68
N LYS A 199 -20.19 -5.64 1.90
CA LYS A 199 -21.21 -5.51 2.94
C LYS A 199 -21.09 -4.16 3.68
N GLY A 200 -19.88 -3.59 3.73
CA GLY A 200 -19.60 -2.42 4.55
C GLY A 200 -19.85 -2.69 6.03
N LEU A 201 -19.96 -1.63 6.82
CA LEU A 201 -20.31 -1.71 8.23
C LEU A 201 -21.35 -0.62 8.58
N PRO A 202 -22.65 -0.92 8.45
CA PRO A 202 -23.70 0.08 8.68
C PRO A 202 -23.69 0.62 10.12
N GLU A 203 -23.25 -0.18 11.10
CA GLU A 203 -23.12 0.23 12.51
C GLU A 203 -22.15 1.39 12.71
N SER A 204 -21.07 1.43 11.93
CA SER A 204 -20.09 2.53 11.94
C SER A 204 -20.28 3.50 10.77
N LYS A 205 -21.46 3.48 10.11
CA LYS A 205 -21.77 4.30 8.93
C LYS A 205 -20.78 4.12 7.77
N ILE A 206 -20.16 2.94 7.66
CA ILE A 206 -19.21 2.61 6.60
C ILE A 206 -20.02 2.06 5.41
N PRO A 207 -20.02 2.75 4.26
CA PRO A 207 -20.76 2.28 3.09
C PRO A 207 -20.20 0.97 2.52
N PRO A 208 -21.00 0.25 1.72
CA PRO A 208 -20.51 -0.93 1.01
C PRO A 208 -19.38 -0.55 0.04
N ASN A 209 -18.35 -1.39 -0.07
CA ASN A 209 -17.15 -1.11 -0.87
C ASN A 209 -16.40 0.17 -0.49
N ALA A 210 -16.55 0.65 0.75
CA ALA A 210 -15.79 1.80 1.20
C ALA A 210 -14.34 1.41 1.47
N LYS A 211 -13.42 2.17 0.89
CA LYS A 211 -12.01 2.16 1.27
C LYS A 211 -11.86 2.87 2.62
N LEU A 212 -11.05 2.28 3.49
CA LEU A 212 -10.81 2.79 4.82
C LEU A 212 -9.41 3.34 4.92
N ILE A 213 -9.31 4.52 5.52
CA ILE A 213 -8.06 5.19 5.79
C ILE A 213 -7.87 5.18 7.29
N PHE A 214 -6.83 4.52 7.78
CA PHE A 214 -6.48 4.48 9.18
C PHE A 214 -5.12 5.12 9.41
N GLU A 215 -5.05 6.12 10.27
CA GLU A 215 -3.78 6.55 10.83
C GLU A 215 -3.54 5.75 12.11
N VAL A 216 -2.45 4.98 12.18
CA VAL A 216 -2.09 4.12 13.30
C VAL A 216 -0.75 4.56 13.87
N GLU A 217 -0.66 4.66 15.20
CA GLU A 217 0.59 4.88 15.94
C GLU A 217 0.85 3.69 16.86
N LEU A 218 1.94 2.97 16.62
CA LEU A 218 2.33 1.84 17.44
C LEU A 218 3.05 2.33 18.70
N VAL A 219 2.44 2.14 19.88
CA VAL A 219 2.96 2.64 21.16
C VAL A 219 3.83 1.59 21.83
N ALA A 220 3.37 0.35 21.87
CA ALA A 220 4.09 -0.76 22.49
C ALA A 220 3.83 -2.08 21.76
N VAL A 221 4.77 -2.99 21.94
CA VAL A 221 4.75 -4.38 21.47
C VAL A 221 5.21 -5.20 22.67
N ASP A 222 4.45 -6.22 23.04
CA ASP A 222 4.65 -7.12 24.18
C ASP A 222 4.55 -8.59 23.77
#